data_AF-A0A803MG25-F1
#
_entry.id   AF-A0A803MG25-F1
#
_cell.length_a   1.000
_cell.length_b   1.000
_cell.length_c   1.000
_cell.angle_alpha   90.00
_cell.angle_beta   90.00
_cell.angle_gamma   90.00
#
_symmetry.space_group_name_H-M   'P 1'
#
loop_
_entity.id
_entity.type
_entity.pdbx_description
1 polymer ?
#
loop_
_entity_poly.entity_id
_entity_poly.type
_entity_poly.pdbx_seq_one_letter_code
_entity_poly.pdbx_strand_id
1 'polypeptide(L)'
;QPDTNSFHLPFGEMTIMLHDVEAILGIRVEGKRLCAVADADHADLLAELLAVDRAALYTEALGVWEHGGVKIASVLQRCLYPSARRTHDAQLSAYVFLLLGCTLFPDKSGGNKLRPRDIVEACDPNSVGKFSWGSATLAYLYRQLGFASWADAAGITGCLTLLQTWIYE
;
A
#
# COMPACT_ATOMS: atom_id res chain seq x y z
N GLN A 1 -5.88 10.49 20.00
CA GLN A 1 -4.93 9.53 19.40
C GLN A 1 -3.88 9.30 20.48
N PRO A 2 -3.58 8.08 20.94
CA PRO A 2 -2.50 7.91 21.91
C PRO A 2 -1.17 8.21 21.20
N ASP A 3 -0.29 8.93 21.88
CA ASP A 3 0.97 9.48 21.34
C ASP A 3 2.09 8.44 21.15
N THR A 4 1.86 7.17 21.52
CA THR A 4 2.81 6.08 21.27
C THR A 4 2.11 4.73 21.34
N ASN A 5 2.10 3.98 20.23
CA ASN A 5 1.76 2.56 20.25
C ASN A 5 3.05 1.78 20.54
N SER A 6 3.28 1.47 21.81
CA SER A 6 4.40 0.62 22.23
C SER A 6 4.00 -0.86 22.18
N PHE A 7 4.88 -1.71 21.65
CA PHE A 7 4.71 -3.17 21.67
C PHE A 7 5.68 -3.79 22.67
N HIS A 8 5.18 -4.63 23.58
CA HIS A 8 6.04 -5.36 24.51
C HIS A 8 6.42 -6.72 23.93
N LEU A 9 7.71 -6.91 23.65
CA LEU A 9 8.30 -8.17 23.24
C LEU A 9 9.02 -8.80 24.45
N PRO A 10 9.25 -10.14 24.45
CA PRO A 10 9.95 -10.81 25.55
C PRO A 10 11.35 -10.25 25.87
N PHE A 11 11.93 -9.48 24.95
CA PHE A 11 13.24 -8.86 25.05
C PHE A 11 13.21 -7.33 25.19
N GLY A 12 12.05 -6.68 25.30
CA GLY A 12 11.96 -5.24 25.49
C GLY A 12 10.69 -4.58 24.94
N GLU A 13 10.53 -3.29 25.24
CA GLU A 13 9.51 -2.43 24.62
C GLU A 13 10.01 -1.97 23.24
N MET A 14 9.14 -2.03 22.24
CA MET A 14 9.40 -1.64 20.87
C MET A 14 8.53 -0.45 20.48
N THR A 15 9.20 0.64 20.10
CA THR A 15 8.55 1.91 19.73
C THR A 15 9.29 2.52 18.54
N ILE A 16 8.78 2.28 17.34
CA ILE A 16 9.30 2.88 16.10
C ILE A 16 8.74 4.29 15.98
N MET A 17 9.61 5.28 15.86
CA MET A 17 9.23 6.69 15.77
C MET A 17 9.33 7.18 14.32
N LEU A 18 8.71 8.33 14.02
CA LEU A 18 8.76 8.89 12.66
C LEU A 18 10.20 9.20 12.21
N HIS A 19 11.10 9.60 13.12
CA HIS A 19 12.50 9.83 12.77
C HIS A 19 13.21 8.54 12.31
N ASP A 20 12.89 7.39 12.92
CA ASP A 20 13.39 6.09 12.49
C ASP A 20 12.91 5.75 11.08
N VAL A 21 11.63 6.03 10.79
CA VAL A 21 11.05 5.79 9.46
C VAL A 21 11.78 6.60 8.39
N GLU A 22 12.06 7.87 8.67
CA GLU A 22 12.80 8.73 7.76
C GLU A 22 14.25 8.26 7.58
N ALA A 23 14.92 7.86 8.68
CA ALA A 23 16.30 7.36 8.64
C ALA A 23 16.43 6.02 7.88
N ILE A 24 15.55 5.07 8.15
CA ILE A 24 15.61 3.70 7.62
C ILE A 24 15.12 3.63 6.16
N LEU A 25 13.97 4.23 5.88
CA LEU A 25 13.33 4.11 4.57
C LEU A 25 13.64 5.27 3.62
N GLY A 26 14.16 6.40 4.13
CA GLY A 26 14.42 7.59 3.32
C GLY A 26 13.15 8.21 2.72
N ILE A 27 11.97 7.91 3.28
CA ILE A 27 10.69 8.42 2.79
C ILE A 27 10.18 9.56 3.67
N ARG A 28 9.46 10.50 3.03
CA ARG A 28 8.97 11.71 3.68
C ARG A 28 7.94 11.39 4.78
N VAL A 29 8.15 11.95 5.98
CA VAL A 29 7.24 11.82 7.13
C VAL A 29 6.23 12.97 7.26
N GLU A 30 6.45 14.08 6.56
CA GLU A 30 5.50 15.21 6.49
C GLU A 30 4.73 15.27 5.17
N GLY A 31 3.62 16.00 5.11
CA GLY A 31 2.87 16.22 3.87
C GLY A 31 1.41 15.79 3.94
N LYS A 32 0.81 15.57 2.76
CA LYS A 32 -0.60 15.20 2.65
C LYS A 32 -0.87 13.84 3.30
N ARG A 33 -1.97 13.75 4.03
CA ARG A 33 -2.45 12.48 4.61
C ARG A 33 -3.08 11.63 3.51
N LEU A 34 -2.95 10.30 3.64
CA LEU A 34 -3.78 9.39 2.87
C LEU A 34 -5.20 9.41 3.46
N CYS A 35 -6.17 9.63 2.59
CA CYS A 35 -7.58 9.60 2.95
C CYS A 35 -8.24 8.37 2.33
N ALA A 36 -9.15 7.74 3.07
CA ALA A 36 -9.99 6.73 2.48
C ALA A 36 -10.91 7.39 1.46
N VAL A 37 -10.94 6.83 0.25
CA VAL A 37 -11.80 7.30 -0.83
C VAL A 37 -13.18 6.64 -0.71
N ALA A 38 -14.25 7.35 -1.08
CA ALA A 38 -15.58 6.76 -1.19
C ALA A 38 -15.62 5.63 -2.22
N ASP A 39 -16.45 4.61 -2.02
CA ASP A 39 -16.41 3.40 -2.85
C ASP A 39 -16.69 3.67 -4.35
N ALA A 40 -17.53 4.66 -4.65
CA ALA A 40 -17.83 5.05 -6.03
C ALA A 40 -16.60 5.65 -6.73
N ASP A 41 -15.97 6.63 -6.09
CA ASP A 41 -14.76 7.32 -6.58
C ASP A 41 -13.57 6.35 -6.63
N HIS A 42 -13.50 5.42 -5.69
CA HIS A 42 -12.46 4.40 -5.63
C HIS A 42 -12.41 3.55 -6.90
N ALA A 43 -13.57 3.12 -7.40
CA ALA A 43 -13.64 2.32 -8.62
C ALA A 43 -13.29 3.15 -9.88
N ASP A 44 -13.54 4.45 -9.90
CA ASP A 44 -13.16 5.33 -11.01
C ASP A 44 -11.64 5.52 -11.04
N LEU A 45 -11.06 5.90 -9.90
CA LEU A 45 -9.62 6.05 -9.75
C LEU A 45 -8.89 4.76 -10.10
N LEU A 46 -9.42 3.60 -9.68
CA LEU A 46 -8.80 2.33 -9.98
C LEU A 46 -8.91 1.95 -11.47
N ALA A 47 -10.05 2.22 -12.10
CA ALA A 47 -10.24 1.99 -13.52
C ALA A 47 -9.28 2.86 -14.35
N GLU A 48 -9.13 4.14 -13.98
CA GLU A 48 -8.17 5.07 -14.59
C GLU A 48 -6.73 4.60 -14.39
N LEU A 49 -6.33 4.30 -13.16
CA LEU A 49 -4.99 3.82 -12.81
C LEU A 49 -4.60 2.57 -13.59
N LEU A 50 -5.56 1.66 -13.78
CA LEU A 50 -5.34 0.41 -14.51
C LEU A 50 -5.61 0.53 -16.02
N ALA A 51 -6.05 1.69 -16.50
CA ALA A 51 -6.49 1.93 -17.88
C ALA A 51 -7.49 0.86 -18.39
N VAL A 52 -8.52 0.58 -17.60
CA VAL A 52 -9.60 -0.38 -17.93
C VAL A 52 -10.95 0.32 -17.90
N ASP A 53 -11.95 -0.26 -18.57
CA ASP A 53 -13.31 0.22 -18.40
C ASP A 53 -13.80 -0.06 -16.98
N ARG A 54 -14.40 0.95 -16.32
CA ARG A 54 -15.01 0.81 -15.00
C ARG A 54 -15.95 -0.40 -14.92
N ALA A 55 -16.77 -0.59 -15.96
CA ALA A 55 -17.72 -1.71 -16.03
C ALA A 55 -17.04 -3.09 -16.10
N ALA A 56 -15.80 -3.17 -16.56
CA ALA A 56 -15.05 -4.40 -16.71
C ALA A 56 -14.18 -4.73 -15.47
N LEU A 57 -13.95 -3.75 -14.58
CA LEU A 57 -13.01 -3.84 -13.45
C LEU A 57 -13.23 -5.07 -12.56
N TYR A 58 -14.49 -5.39 -12.27
CA TYR A 58 -14.88 -6.50 -11.38
C TYR A 58 -15.36 -7.75 -12.12
N THR A 59 -15.19 -7.79 -13.45
CA THR A 59 -15.60 -8.94 -14.25
C THR A 59 -14.56 -10.05 -14.21
N GLU A 60 -15.01 -11.30 -14.13
CA GLU A 60 -14.12 -12.47 -14.21
C GLU A 60 -13.39 -12.52 -15.54
N ALA A 61 -14.04 -12.08 -16.62
CA ALA A 61 -13.48 -12.07 -17.98
C ALA A 61 -12.20 -11.23 -18.08
N LEU A 62 -12.12 -10.11 -17.36
CA LEU A 62 -10.92 -9.27 -17.34
C LEU A 62 -9.87 -9.79 -16.35
N GLY A 63 -10.28 -10.56 -15.34
CA GLY A 63 -9.38 -11.19 -14.37
C GLY A 63 -8.56 -10.21 -13.52
N VAL A 64 -8.93 -8.92 -13.48
CA VAL A 64 -8.21 -7.88 -12.73
C VAL A 64 -8.45 -7.98 -11.24
N TRP A 65 -9.68 -8.29 -10.85
CA TRP A 65 -10.12 -8.30 -9.47
C TRP A 65 -10.41 -9.72 -9.00
N GLU A 66 -10.00 -10.03 -7.78
CA GLU A 66 -10.30 -11.30 -7.13
C GLU A 66 -10.29 -11.14 -5.60
N HIS A 67 -11.33 -11.66 -4.94
CA HIS A 67 -11.45 -11.69 -3.48
C HIS A 67 -11.06 -10.37 -2.78
N GLY A 68 -11.58 -9.25 -3.30
CA GLY A 68 -11.43 -7.92 -2.70
C GLY A 68 -10.14 -7.18 -3.06
N GLY A 69 -9.41 -7.60 -4.11
CA GLY A 69 -8.12 -7.00 -4.45
C GLY A 69 -7.76 -7.16 -5.91
N VAL A 70 -6.76 -6.38 -6.32
CA VAL A 70 -6.27 -6.32 -7.70
C VAL A 70 -5.13 -7.32 -7.85
N LYS A 71 -5.18 -8.22 -8.83
CA LYS A 71 -4.09 -9.17 -9.08
C LYS A 71 -2.81 -8.43 -9.48
N ILE A 72 -1.68 -8.76 -8.85
CA ILE A 72 -0.37 -8.20 -9.18
C ILE A 72 -0.02 -8.45 -10.65
N ALA A 73 -0.30 -9.64 -11.17
CA ALA A 73 -0.09 -9.97 -12.58
C ALA A 73 -0.83 -9.00 -13.52
N SER A 74 -2.03 -8.57 -13.13
CA SER A 74 -2.82 -7.61 -13.89
C SER A 74 -2.17 -6.21 -13.86
N VAL A 75 -1.65 -5.77 -12.72
CA VAL A 75 -0.91 -4.50 -12.61
C VAL A 75 0.37 -4.54 -13.44
N LEU A 76 1.17 -5.60 -13.32
CA LEU A 76 2.39 -5.81 -14.10
C LEU A 76 2.12 -5.78 -15.61
N GLN A 77 1.05 -6.43 -16.07
CA GLN A 77 0.66 -6.37 -17.48
C GLN A 77 0.43 -4.93 -17.95
N ARG A 78 -0.12 -4.07 -17.09
CA ARG A 78 -0.40 -2.67 -17.41
C ARG A 78 0.86 -1.81 -17.39
N CYS A 79 1.78 -2.08 -16.48
CA CYS A 79 3.10 -1.44 -16.45
C CYS A 79 3.92 -1.78 -17.71
N LEU A 80 3.93 -3.05 -18.13
CA LEU A 80 4.89 -3.57 -19.09
C LEU A 80 4.42 -3.52 -20.56
N TYR A 81 3.10 -3.54 -20.80
CA TYR A 81 2.56 -3.64 -22.16
C TYR A 81 1.76 -2.40 -22.57
N PRO A 82 2.32 -1.54 -23.44
CA PRO A 82 1.62 -0.38 -23.98
C PRO A 82 0.35 -0.78 -24.75
N SER A 83 -0.63 0.11 -24.75
CA SER A 83 -1.82 0.02 -25.61
C SER A 83 -2.38 1.41 -25.84
N ALA A 84 -3.27 1.59 -26.81
CA ALA A 84 -3.87 2.91 -27.09
C ALA A 84 -4.55 3.56 -25.87
N ARG A 85 -4.98 2.76 -24.89
CA ARG A 85 -5.58 3.24 -23.63
C ARG A 85 -4.58 3.45 -22.50
N ARG A 86 -3.35 2.92 -22.62
CA ARG A 86 -2.31 3.01 -21.59
C ARG A 86 -1.33 4.10 -21.96
N THR A 87 -1.58 5.29 -21.45
CA THR A 87 -0.61 6.39 -21.51
C THR A 87 0.61 6.06 -20.65
N HIS A 88 1.73 6.72 -20.92
CA HIS A 88 2.94 6.59 -20.09
C HIS A 88 2.64 6.88 -18.61
N ASP A 89 1.82 7.90 -18.34
CA ASP A 89 1.41 8.26 -16.99
C ASP A 89 0.59 7.15 -16.32
N ALA A 90 -0.34 6.52 -17.03
CA ALA A 90 -1.09 5.38 -16.49
C ALA A 90 -0.17 4.18 -16.16
N GLN A 91 0.85 3.92 -17.00
CA GLN A 91 1.83 2.87 -16.72
C GLN A 91 2.67 3.20 -15.48
N LEU A 92 3.06 4.47 -15.32
CA LEU A 92 3.82 4.92 -14.15
C LEU A 92 2.96 4.90 -12.88
N SER A 93 1.69 5.32 -12.95
CA SER A 93 0.73 5.20 -11.84
C SER A 93 0.55 3.76 -11.40
N ALA A 94 0.40 2.83 -12.35
CA ALA A 94 0.31 1.40 -12.06
C ALA A 94 1.60 0.85 -11.41
N TYR A 95 2.76 1.33 -11.85
CA TYR A 95 4.05 0.96 -11.25
C TYR A 95 4.19 1.50 -9.82
N VAL A 96 3.81 2.76 -9.58
CA VAL A 96 3.79 3.36 -8.24
C VAL A 96 2.84 2.58 -7.33
N PHE A 97 1.64 2.23 -7.81
CA PHE A 97 0.68 1.42 -7.08
C PHE A 97 1.25 0.05 -6.68
N LEU A 98 1.92 -0.62 -7.63
CA LEU A 98 2.61 -1.88 -7.36
C LEU A 98 3.69 -1.71 -6.29
N LEU A 99 4.56 -0.71 -6.44
CA LEU A 99 5.67 -0.46 -5.53
C LEU A 99 5.17 -0.22 -4.11
N LEU A 100 4.26 0.75 -3.93
CA LEU A 100 3.69 1.11 -2.64
C LEU A 100 2.95 -0.07 -1.99
N GLY A 101 2.12 -0.77 -2.76
CA GLY A 101 1.34 -1.90 -2.28
C GLY A 101 2.19 -3.11 -1.87
N CYS A 102 3.31 -3.36 -2.55
CA CYS A 102 4.21 -4.46 -2.21
C CYS A 102 5.20 -4.14 -1.08
N THR A 103 5.57 -2.86 -0.90
CA THR A 103 6.66 -2.48 0.02
C THR A 103 6.17 -1.82 1.30
N LEU A 104 5.26 -0.85 1.20
CA LEU A 104 4.81 -0.06 2.34
C LEU A 104 3.50 -0.61 2.93
N PHE A 105 2.62 -1.15 2.07
CA PHE A 105 1.29 -1.61 2.45
C PHE A 105 0.98 -3.08 2.10
N PRO A 106 1.91 -4.04 2.27
CA PRO A 106 1.61 -5.44 1.97
C PRO A 106 0.58 -6.00 2.96
N ASP A 107 -0.37 -6.77 2.44
CA ASP A 107 -1.45 -7.39 3.21
C ASP A 107 -1.38 -8.93 3.22
N LYS A 108 -2.34 -9.58 3.87
CA LYS A 108 -2.42 -11.05 3.98
C LYS A 108 -2.95 -11.74 2.72
N SER A 109 -3.01 -11.07 1.57
CA SER A 109 -3.69 -11.59 0.38
C SER A 109 -2.97 -12.73 -0.36
N GLY A 110 -1.90 -13.30 0.22
CA GLY A 110 -1.15 -14.42 -0.35
C GLY A 110 -0.09 -14.01 -1.38
N GLY A 111 0.28 -12.71 -1.42
CA GLY A 111 1.39 -12.21 -2.22
C GLY A 111 1.11 -12.07 -3.73
N ASN A 112 -0.13 -12.30 -4.18
CA ASN A 112 -0.51 -12.17 -5.58
C ASN A 112 -1.54 -11.05 -5.85
N LYS A 113 -1.94 -10.29 -4.82
CA LYS A 113 -2.95 -9.23 -4.90
C LYS A 113 -2.51 -7.97 -4.14
N LEU A 114 -3.08 -6.84 -4.53
CA LEU A 114 -2.94 -5.55 -3.86
C LEU A 114 -4.31 -5.05 -3.41
N ARG A 115 -4.38 -4.42 -2.24
CA ARG A 115 -5.59 -3.77 -1.73
C ARG A 115 -5.55 -2.29 -2.08
N PRO A 116 -6.41 -1.81 -3.00
CA PRO A 116 -6.26 -0.47 -3.55
C PRO A 116 -6.79 0.65 -2.66
N ARG A 117 -7.65 0.34 -1.68
CA ARG A 117 -8.50 1.34 -0.98
C ARG A 117 -7.73 2.54 -0.43
N ASP A 118 -6.60 2.28 0.21
CA ASP A 118 -5.91 3.29 1.02
C ASP A 118 -4.86 4.10 0.21
N ILE A 119 -4.55 3.70 -1.05
CA ILE A 119 -3.43 4.29 -1.81
C ILE A 119 -3.75 4.71 -3.25
N VAL A 120 -4.91 4.34 -3.82
CA VAL A 120 -5.21 4.56 -5.25
C VAL A 120 -5.12 6.03 -5.67
N GLU A 121 -5.61 6.96 -4.85
CA GLU A 121 -5.60 8.41 -5.12
C GLU A 121 -4.17 8.98 -5.13
N ALA A 122 -3.27 8.37 -4.35
CA ALA A 122 -1.91 8.85 -4.15
C ALA A 122 -0.90 8.29 -5.16
N CYS A 123 -1.37 7.52 -6.15
CA CYS A 123 -0.51 6.89 -7.15
C CYS A 123 -0.24 7.76 -8.39
N ASP A 124 -0.83 8.97 -8.50
CA ASP A 124 -0.49 9.90 -9.57
C ASP A 124 0.99 10.32 -9.46
N PRO A 125 1.82 10.08 -10.51
CA PRO A 125 3.25 10.38 -10.49
C PRO A 125 3.58 11.86 -10.23
N ASN A 126 2.67 12.77 -10.55
CA ASN A 126 2.87 14.22 -10.37
C ASN A 126 2.58 14.69 -8.92
N SER A 127 1.94 13.84 -8.12
CA SER A 127 1.53 14.18 -6.76
C SER A 127 1.97 13.18 -5.70
N VAL A 128 2.42 11.98 -6.09
CA VAL A 128 2.91 10.92 -5.19
C VAL A 128 3.94 11.46 -4.18
N GLY A 129 4.84 12.33 -4.60
CA GLY A 129 5.85 12.92 -3.71
C GLY A 129 5.29 13.83 -2.61
N LYS A 130 4.03 14.27 -2.67
CA LYS A 130 3.45 15.26 -1.74
C LYS A 130 2.86 14.62 -0.48
N PHE A 131 2.79 13.29 -0.42
CA PHE A 131 2.18 12.55 0.68
C PHE A 131 3.19 12.21 1.79
N SER A 132 2.66 12.12 3.01
CA SER A 132 3.37 11.68 4.20
C SER A 132 3.45 10.14 4.23
N TRP A 133 4.25 9.58 3.32
CA TRP A 133 4.40 8.13 3.18
C TRP A 133 4.96 7.47 4.44
N GLY A 134 5.88 8.13 5.13
CA GLY A 134 6.44 7.62 6.37
C GLY A 134 5.39 7.46 7.46
N SER A 135 4.57 8.48 7.70
CA SER A 135 3.49 8.40 8.70
C SER A 135 2.44 7.37 8.32
N ALA A 136 2.06 7.30 7.04
CA ALA A 136 1.10 6.31 6.55
C ALA A 136 1.63 4.88 6.71
N THR A 137 2.90 4.66 6.38
CA THR A 137 3.58 3.36 6.52
C THR A 137 3.64 2.93 7.97
N LEU A 138 4.04 3.82 8.88
CA LEU A 138 4.12 3.54 10.31
C LEU A 138 2.75 3.23 10.91
N ALA A 139 1.74 4.04 10.57
CA ALA A 139 0.37 3.80 11.01
C ALA A 139 -0.17 2.44 10.51
N TYR A 140 0.12 2.09 9.24
CA TYR A 140 -0.25 0.80 8.68
C TYR A 140 0.48 -0.36 9.38
N LEU A 141 1.79 -0.24 9.60
CA LEU A 141 2.59 -1.24 10.31
C LEU A 141 2.06 -1.48 11.72
N TYR A 142 1.78 -0.41 12.48
CA TYR A 142 1.19 -0.55 13.82
C TYR A 142 -0.18 -1.21 13.81
N ARG A 143 -1.02 -0.91 12.82
CA ARG A 143 -2.29 -1.62 12.63
C ARG A 143 -2.07 -3.13 12.38
N GLN A 144 -1.10 -3.50 11.56
CA GLN A 144 -0.80 -4.91 11.28
C GLN A 144 -0.17 -5.64 12.47
N LEU A 145 0.70 -4.98 13.23
CA LEU A 145 1.23 -5.52 14.49
C LEU A 145 0.13 -5.73 15.53
N GLY A 146 -0.83 -4.81 15.61
CA GLY A 146 -2.03 -4.98 16.44
C GLY A 146 -2.89 -6.18 16.03
N PHE A 147 -3.01 -6.46 14.73
CA PHE A 147 -3.67 -7.69 14.27
C PHE A 147 -2.82 -8.95 14.51
N ALA A 148 -1.50 -8.83 14.46
CA ALA A 148 -0.59 -9.95 14.67
C ALA A 148 -0.50 -10.40 16.14
N SER A 149 -0.89 -9.54 17.09
CA SER A 149 -0.91 -9.87 18.52
C SER A 149 -2.14 -10.68 18.97
N TRP A 150 -3.10 -10.91 18.08
CA TRP A 150 -4.29 -11.72 18.38
C TRP A 150 -3.95 -13.21 18.39
N ALA A 151 -4.62 -13.97 19.26
CA ALA A 151 -4.33 -15.39 19.48
C ALA A 151 -4.52 -16.28 18.23
N ASP A 152 -5.38 -15.88 17.30
CA ASP A 152 -5.68 -16.57 16.05
C ASP A 152 -4.91 -16.00 14.84
N ALA A 153 -4.01 -15.04 15.06
CA ALA A 153 -3.26 -14.42 13.98
C ALA A 153 -2.30 -15.42 13.32
N ALA A 154 -2.56 -15.73 12.05
CA ALA A 154 -1.71 -16.61 11.24
C ALA A 154 -0.36 -16.00 10.80
N GLY A 155 -0.08 -14.73 11.16
CA GLY A 155 1.15 -14.03 10.77
C GLY A 155 1.05 -12.51 10.79
N ILE A 156 2.18 -11.87 10.51
CA ILE A 156 2.40 -10.43 10.46
C ILE A 156 2.50 -9.94 9.00
N THR A 157 1.99 -8.74 8.73
CA THR A 157 2.16 -8.03 7.45
C THR A 157 2.48 -6.55 7.68
N GLY A 158 2.47 -5.70 6.65
CA GLY A 158 2.98 -4.34 6.72
C GLY A 158 4.43 -4.23 6.29
N CYS A 159 5.01 -3.04 6.42
CA CYS A 159 6.39 -2.78 5.99
C CYS A 159 7.41 -3.50 6.90
N LEU A 160 7.63 -4.79 6.65
CA LEU A 160 8.51 -5.63 7.46
C LEU A 160 9.98 -5.21 7.31
N THR A 161 10.36 -4.58 6.20
CA THR A 161 11.69 -3.98 6.05
C THR A 161 11.95 -2.94 7.12
N LEU A 162 10.99 -2.06 7.40
CA LEU A 162 11.10 -1.07 8.48
C LEU A 162 11.28 -1.75 9.84
N LEU A 163 10.41 -2.72 10.15
CA LEU A 163 10.46 -3.46 11.41
C LEU A 163 11.79 -4.21 11.59
N GLN A 164 12.24 -4.90 10.55
CA GLN A 164 13.45 -5.71 10.59
C GLN A 164 14.70 -4.84 10.72
N THR A 165 14.82 -3.78 9.93
CA THR A 165 15.99 -2.90 10.00
C THR A 165 16.06 -2.19 11.35
N TRP A 166 14.93 -1.70 11.87
CA TRP A 166 14.87 -1.06 13.19
C TRP A 166 15.34 -1.97 14.33
N ILE A 167 15.07 -3.28 14.26
CA ILE A 167 15.54 -4.25 15.26
C ILE A 167 17.08 -4.36 15.30
N TYR A 168 17.76 -4.07 14.20
CA TYR A 168 19.20 -4.22 14.06
C TYR A 168 19.97 -2.88 14.09
N GLU A 169 19.28 -1.74 14.20
CA GLU A 169 19.93 -0.46 14.52
C GLU A 169 20.38 -0.43 15.99
#